data_AF-A0A1I1VCZ4-F1
#
_entry.id   AF-A0A1I1VCZ4-F1
#
_cell.length_a   1.000
_cell.length_b   1.000
_cell.length_c   1.000
_cell.angle_alpha   90.00
_cell.angle_beta   90.00
_cell.angle_gamma   90.00
#
_symmetry.space_group_name_H-M   'P 1'
#
loop_
_entity.id
_entity.type
_entity.pdbx_description
1 polymer ?
#
loop_
_entity_poly.entity_id
_entity_poly.type
_entity_poly.pdbx_seq_one_letter_code
_entity_poly.pdbx_strand_id
1 'polypeptide(L)'
;MERTLDPAVLESVLGEYRLGGVLPSAEELLARMTELEVAAFRGERGITDETLGTAWFLHGLAALDPRVPGFDAVRVRQAFAVSAHLMDLALGDARRSPAERLQIAFAAQAGYRRSEQDPNATAVYRQVHDLVDYSSELRVHIGTLAVEAGVMFLGFDRPWLWQALRVWRRQFRELQRVMRRESLAGTMYGPAEAVVEAIFRLYQFLAFGEEENLAVGQRLLEDVVHERAGRGDKLARWVAAHLLDLSAEMAASSLYTLLPPGTPPAVARSFTLSQPPVMTLWPPQRQLLRREQGNPIASSTPRSLISVPTSAGKSLMAQLVICSHLAQRPGRVVYVSPMRSLGREMRSALRGRLRLLERSLVAERPDFPLPSGREQGGGDVEIVTPERLMHMIRSDAEATLDGVGLIVVDEAHHLAHGRRGFILESLLALLRASTNDVRLVLLSAAVGNRGDIASWLAPEQPANEVYFTDTWRGPRRLHGLLYPELIKDQAKLNERLPTAKHPSRTVATVPIAASLNVRPTTTSGIAP
;
A
#
# COMPACT_ATOMS: atom_id res chain seq x y z
N MET A 1 9.52 0.31 -11.04
CA MET A 1 9.55 1.41 -12.03
C MET A 1 10.97 1.87 -12.35
N GLU A 2 11.69 2.66 -11.54
CA GLU A 2 13.07 3.08 -11.92
C GLU A 2 14.02 1.89 -12.04
N ARG A 3 13.83 0.84 -11.21
CA ARG A 3 14.56 -0.43 -11.32
C ARG A 3 14.13 -1.34 -12.48
N THR A 4 12.91 -1.19 -13.00
CA THR A 4 12.39 -2.10 -14.06
C THR A 4 12.70 -1.59 -15.46
N LEU A 5 12.93 -0.28 -15.60
CA LEU A 5 13.42 0.38 -16.82
C LEU A 5 14.93 0.62 -16.78
N ASP A 6 15.63 0.09 -15.78
CA ASP A 6 17.09 0.16 -15.69
C ASP A 6 17.69 -0.84 -16.70
N PRO A 7 18.50 -0.37 -17.68
CA PRO A 7 19.12 -1.23 -18.68
C PRO A 7 19.89 -2.40 -18.05
N ALA A 8 20.60 -2.16 -16.94
CA ALA A 8 21.38 -3.20 -16.26
C ALA A 8 20.48 -4.28 -15.65
N VAL A 9 19.28 -3.90 -15.20
CA VAL A 9 18.29 -4.86 -14.69
C VAL A 9 17.70 -5.68 -15.82
N LEU A 10 17.38 -5.06 -16.95
CA LEU A 10 16.86 -5.77 -18.12
C LEU A 10 17.89 -6.74 -18.69
N GLU A 11 19.15 -6.34 -18.79
CA GLU A 11 20.26 -7.21 -19.20
C GLU A 11 20.43 -8.39 -18.24
N SER A 12 20.44 -8.13 -16.94
CA SER A 12 20.51 -9.17 -15.90
C SER A 12 19.37 -10.18 -16.05
N VAL A 13 18.13 -9.71 -16.14
CA VAL A 13 16.94 -10.57 -16.19
C VAL A 13 16.92 -11.41 -17.46
N LEU A 14 17.15 -10.80 -18.63
CA LEU A 14 17.15 -11.50 -19.92
C LEU A 14 18.34 -12.46 -20.07
N GLY A 15 19.51 -12.11 -19.50
CA GLY A 15 20.74 -12.91 -19.54
C GLY A 15 21.11 -13.44 -20.93
N GLU A 16 21.70 -14.63 -20.97
CA GLU A 16 22.07 -15.32 -22.21
C GLU A 16 20.89 -16.05 -22.89
N TYR A 17 19.66 -15.92 -22.38
CA TYR A 17 18.47 -16.61 -22.90
C TYR A 17 17.98 -16.07 -24.26
N ARG A 18 18.85 -15.39 -25.01
CA ARG A 18 18.71 -15.10 -26.44
C ARG A 18 18.80 -16.38 -27.28
N LEU A 19 18.16 -17.47 -26.86
CA LEU A 19 18.03 -18.71 -27.61
C LEU A 19 17.36 -18.38 -28.95
N GLY A 20 18.16 -18.24 -30.01
CA GLY A 20 17.70 -18.08 -31.39
C GLY A 20 16.93 -16.80 -31.72
N GLY A 21 17.03 -15.73 -30.91
CA GLY A 21 16.35 -14.44 -31.17
C GLY A 21 14.86 -14.38 -30.78
N VAL A 22 14.39 -15.29 -29.93
CA VAL A 22 12.97 -15.34 -29.47
C VAL A 22 12.61 -14.25 -28.46
N LEU A 23 13.58 -13.73 -27.71
CA LEU A 23 13.39 -12.64 -26.75
C LEU A 23 14.06 -11.36 -27.24
N PRO A 24 13.46 -10.17 -27.00
CA PRO A 24 14.07 -8.90 -27.34
C PRO A 24 15.35 -8.68 -26.54
N SER A 25 16.26 -7.87 -27.09
CA SER A 25 17.37 -7.30 -26.35
C SER A 25 16.87 -6.36 -25.23
N ALA A 26 17.74 -6.07 -24.25
CA ALA A 26 17.42 -5.13 -23.18
C ALA A 26 17.04 -3.74 -23.72
N GLU A 27 17.71 -3.28 -24.77
CA GLU A 27 17.43 -2.01 -25.44
C GLU A 27 16.07 -2.02 -26.15
N GLU A 28 15.77 -3.09 -26.91
CA GLU A 28 14.47 -3.24 -27.58
C GLU A 28 13.33 -3.34 -26.56
N LEU A 29 13.51 -4.09 -25.47
CA LEU A 29 12.51 -4.22 -24.43
C LEU A 29 12.29 -2.89 -23.70
N LEU A 30 13.36 -2.15 -23.41
CA LEU A 30 13.28 -0.81 -22.82
C LEU A 30 12.51 0.16 -23.72
N ALA A 31 12.80 0.17 -25.02
CA ALA A 31 12.10 1.00 -26.00
C ALA A 31 10.60 0.65 -26.03
N ARG A 32 10.26 -0.64 -26.14
CA ARG A 32 8.87 -1.12 -26.13
C ARG A 32 8.14 -0.75 -24.83
N MET A 33 8.77 -0.94 -23.67
CA MET A 33 8.19 -0.57 -22.38
C MET A 33 7.93 0.94 -22.30
N THR A 34 8.86 1.75 -22.78
CA THR A 34 8.73 3.22 -22.80
C THR A 34 7.57 3.66 -23.70
N GLU A 35 7.47 3.09 -24.90
CA GLU A 35 6.36 3.37 -25.83
C GLU A 35 5.01 2.98 -25.23
N LEU A 36 4.92 1.81 -24.57
CA LEU A 36 3.71 1.36 -23.89
C LEU A 36 3.30 2.28 -22.75
N GLU A 37 4.25 2.78 -21.95
CA GLU A 37 3.96 3.75 -20.89
C GLU A 37 3.41 5.07 -21.44
N VAL A 38 4.00 5.56 -22.54
CA VAL A 38 3.53 6.77 -23.23
C VAL A 38 2.15 6.56 -23.84
N ALA A 39 1.91 5.42 -24.49
CA ALA A 39 0.63 5.05 -25.06
C ALA A 39 -0.45 4.94 -23.97
N ALA A 40 -0.15 4.25 -22.86
CA ALA A 40 -1.07 4.09 -21.74
C ALA A 40 -1.47 5.45 -21.15
N PHE A 41 -0.55 6.41 -21.12
CA PHE A 41 -0.83 7.78 -20.70
C PHE A 41 -1.78 8.54 -21.65
N ARG A 42 -1.75 8.22 -22.94
CA ARG A 42 -2.68 8.73 -23.96
C ARG A 42 -4.02 7.98 -24.00
N GLY A 43 -4.19 6.96 -23.17
CA GLY A 43 -5.36 6.07 -23.19
C GLY A 43 -5.29 4.97 -24.25
N GLU A 44 -4.17 4.84 -24.96
CA GLU A 44 -3.90 3.79 -25.93
C GLU A 44 -3.29 2.59 -25.19
N ARG A 45 -4.02 1.47 -25.10
CA ARG A 45 -3.63 0.34 -24.22
C ARG A 45 -3.34 -0.95 -24.98
N GLY A 46 -2.86 -0.86 -26.21
CA GLY A 46 -2.50 -2.03 -27.02
C GLY A 46 -1.09 -2.54 -26.72
N ILE A 47 -0.94 -3.84 -26.49
CA ILE A 47 0.38 -4.50 -26.32
C ILE A 47 0.61 -5.54 -27.42
N THR A 48 1.83 -5.66 -27.94
CA THR A 48 2.13 -6.72 -28.93
C THR A 48 2.15 -8.10 -28.28
N ASP A 49 1.72 -9.14 -29.03
CA ASP A 49 1.74 -10.52 -28.53
C ASP A 49 3.16 -10.97 -28.17
N GLU A 50 4.17 -10.49 -28.89
CA GLU A 50 5.59 -10.75 -28.61
C GLU A 50 6.03 -10.16 -27.26
N THR A 51 5.61 -8.93 -26.95
CA THR A 51 5.93 -8.28 -25.67
C THR A 51 5.20 -8.95 -24.52
N LEU A 52 3.92 -9.32 -24.70
CA LEU A 52 3.20 -10.08 -23.69
C LEU A 52 3.78 -11.50 -23.51
N GLY A 53 4.22 -12.14 -24.59
CA GLY A 53 4.94 -13.42 -24.54
C GLY A 53 6.24 -13.33 -23.75
N THR A 54 6.99 -12.23 -23.92
CA THR A 54 8.17 -11.92 -23.09
C THR A 54 7.81 -11.82 -21.62
N ALA A 55 6.71 -11.14 -21.28
CA ALA A 55 6.23 -11.03 -19.90
C ALA A 55 5.90 -12.41 -19.29
N TRP A 56 5.18 -13.27 -20.02
CA TRP A 56 4.87 -14.63 -19.57
C TRP A 56 6.11 -15.51 -19.41
N PHE A 57 7.08 -15.39 -20.32
CA PHE A 57 8.35 -16.10 -20.23
C PHE A 57 9.11 -15.71 -18.95
N LEU A 58 9.28 -14.41 -18.70
CA LEU A 58 9.97 -13.91 -17.51
C LEU A 58 9.24 -14.32 -16.23
N HIS A 59 7.91 -14.27 -16.22
CA HIS A 59 7.10 -14.71 -15.08
C HIS A 59 7.29 -16.21 -14.79
N GLY A 60 7.26 -17.05 -15.82
CA GLY A 60 7.48 -18.49 -15.71
C GLY A 60 8.90 -18.82 -15.24
N LEU A 61 9.91 -18.16 -15.81
CA LEU A 61 11.31 -18.30 -15.42
C LEU A 61 11.54 -17.95 -13.95
N ALA A 62 10.96 -16.84 -13.49
CA ALA A 62 11.05 -16.40 -12.10
C ALA A 62 10.30 -17.31 -11.11
N ALA A 63 9.29 -18.04 -11.59
CA ALA A 63 8.53 -19.01 -10.81
C ALA A 63 9.18 -20.39 -10.74
N LEU A 64 10.32 -20.61 -11.41
CA LEU A 64 11.08 -21.86 -11.29
C LEU A 64 11.72 -21.99 -9.90
N ASP A 65 12.09 -23.24 -9.58
CA ASP A 65 12.77 -23.56 -8.32
C ASP A 65 14.06 -22.73 -8.16
N PRO A 66 14.28 -22.05 -7.02
CA PRO A 66 15.48 -21.26 -6.75
C PRO A 66 16.81 -22.03 -6.84
N ARG A 67 16.76 -23.37 -6.87
CA ARG A 67 17.93 -24.24 -7.02
C ARG A 67 18.45 -24.33 -8.46
N VAL A 68 17.78 -23.70 -9.43
CA VAL A 68 18.27 -23.59 -10.82
C VAL A 68 19.56 -22.74 -10.84
N PRO A 69 20.71 -23.30 -11.28
CA PRO A 69 21.97 -22.56 -11.34
C PRO A 69 21.85 -21.31 -12.23
N GLY A 70 22.38 -20.17 -11.75
CA GLY A 70 22.39 -18.91 -12.51
C GLY A 70 21.20 -17.96 -12.28
N PHE A 71 20.28 -18.30 -11.38
CA PHE A 71 19.13 -17.46 -11.02
C PHE A 71 19.10 -17.16 -9.52
N ASP A 72 19.86 -16.15 -9.09
CA ASP A 72 19.89 -15.73 -7.69
C ASP A 72 18.58 -15.01 -7.26
N ALA A 73 18.40 -14.81 -5.95
CA ALA A 73 17.20 -14.19 -5.41
C ALA A 73 17.00 -12.73 -5.89
N VAL A 74 18.05 -12.02 -6.27
CA VAL A 74 17.96 -10.65 -6.79
C VAL A 74 17.37 -10.68 -8.20
N ARG A 75 17.90 -11.56 -9.05
CA ARG A 75 17.44 -11.77 -10.42
C ARG A 75 16.00 -12.27 -10.48
N VAL A 76 15.59 -13.16 -9.57
CA VAL A 76 14.17 -13.58 -9.42
C VAL A 76 13.26 -12.39 -9.15
N ARG A 77 13.60 -11.55 -8.16
CA ARG A 77 12.80 -10.37 -7.82
C ARG A 77 12.72 -9.37 -8.98
N GLN A 78 13.82 -9.17 -9.68
CA GLN A 78 13.88 -8.29 -10.86
C GLN A 78 13.03 -8.85 -12.01
N ALA A 79 13.09 -10.15 -12.28
CA ALA A 79 12.30 -10.80 -13.31
C ALA A 79 10.80 -10.66 -13.04
N PHE A 80 10.36 -10.92 -11.80
CA PHE A 80 8.97 -10.67 -11.38
C PHE A 80 8.57 -9.20 -11.48
N ALA A 81 9.48 -8.27 -11.17
CA ALA A 81 9.20 -6.84 -11.28
C ALA A 81 8.96 -6.41 -12.74
N VAL A 82 9.79 -6.90 -13.67
CA VAL A 82 9.68 -6.59 -15.10
C VAL A 82 8.44 -7.26 -15.70
N SER A 83 8.22 -8.56 -15.41
CA SER A 83 7.05 -9.28 -15.90
C SER A 83 5.74 -8.66 -15.42
N ALA A 84 5.65 -8.32 -14.12
CA ALA A 84 4.46 -7.70 -13.54
C ALA A 84 4.14 -6.35 -14.16
N HIS A 85 5.17 -5.53 -14.45
CA HIS A 85 4.98 -4.23 -15.08
C HIS A 85 4.43 -4.34 -16.51
N LEU A 86 4.98 -5.26 -17.31
CA LEU A 86 4.48 -5.53 -18.66
C LEU A 86 3.04 -6.06 -18.63
N MET A 87 2.72 -6.94 -17.68
CA MET A 87 1.37 -7.46 -17.50
C MET A 87 0.39 -6.38 -17.06
N ASP A 88 0.78 -5.47 -16.16
CA ASP A 88 -0.02 -4.32 -15.75
C ASP A 88 -0.36 -3.41 -16.94
N LEU A 89 0.63 -3.10 -17.79
CA LEU A 89 0.42 -2.35 -19.02
C LEU A 89 -0.54 -3.06 -19.99
N ALA A 90 -0.54 -4.40 -20.01
CA ALA A 90 -1.43 -5.20 -20.84
C ALA A 90 -2.89 -5.24 -20.37
N LEU A 91 -3.19 -4.88 -19.12
CA LEU A 91 -4.54 -5.05 -18.52
C LEU A 91 -5.64 -4.27 -19.21
N GLY A 92 -5.29 -3.19 -19.91
CA GLY A 92 -6.25 -2.36 -20.61
C GLY A 92 -6.40 -2.66 -22.09
N ASP A 93 -5.73 -3.70 -22.61
CA ASP A 93 -5.89 -4.11 -24.00
C ASP A 93 -7.29 -4.68 -24.23
N ALA A 94 -8.11 -3.94 -24.97
CA ALA A 94 -9.50 -4.29 -25.25
C ALA A 94 -9.66 -5.55 -26.12
N ARG A 95 -8.59 -6.04 -26.75
CA ARG A 95 -8.62 -7.28 -27.55
C ARG A 95 -8.69 -8.55 -26.69
N ARG A 96 -8.42 -8.43 -25.38
CA ARG A 96 -8.35 -9.57 -24.45
C ARG A 96 -9.70 -9.84 -23.81
N SER A 97 -10.04 -11.12 -23.71
CA SER A 97 -11.23 -11.57 -23.00
C SER A 97 -11.13 -11.27 -21.49
N PRO A 98 -12.26 -11.17 -20.77
CA PRO A 98 -12.25 -10.98 -19.31
C PRO A 98 -11.40 -12.04 -18.57
N ALA A 99 -11.48 -13.31 -19.00
CA ALA A 99 -10.73 -14.41 -18.41
C ALA A 99 -9.20 -14.24 -18.59
N GLU A 100 -8.74 -13.83 -19.78
CA GLU A 100 -7.32 -13.55 -20.01
C GLU A 100 -6.85 -12.35 -19.18
N ARG A 101 -7.66 -11.29 -19.11
CA ARG A 101 -7.34 -10.10 -18.30
C ARG A 101 -7.21 -10.43 -16.81
N LEU A 102 -8.04 -11.34 -16.28
CA LEU A 102 -7.93 -11.84 -14.92
C LEU A 102 -6.66 -12.68 -14.70
N GLN A 103 -6.26 -13.51 -15.67
CA GLN A 103 -5.00 -14.26 -15.59
C GLN A 103 -3.79 -13.31 -15.60
N ILE A 104 -3.78 -12.32 -16.50
CA ILE A 104 -2.75 -11.28 -16.54
C ILE A 104 -2.71 -10.50 -15.22
N ALA A 105 -3.88 -10.16 -14.66
CA ALA A 105 -3.97 -9.45 -13.39
C ALA A 105 -3.41 -10.27 -12.23
N PHE A 106 -3.77 -11.55 -12.13
CA PHE A 106 -3.23 -12.43 -11.09
C PHE A 106 -1.71 -12.54 -11.17
N ALA A 107 -1.18 -12.72 -12.39
CA ALA A 107 0.26 -12.80 -12.62
C ALA A 107 0.97 -11.49 -12.24
N ALA A 108 0.42 -10.34 -12.65
CA ALA A 108 0.95 -9.03 -12.25
C ALA A 108 0.93 -8.83 -10.73
N GLN A 109 -0.16 -9.19 -10.05
CA GLN A 109 -0.28 -9.10 -8.59
C GLN A 109 0.73 -9.99 -7.88
N ALA A 110 0.86 -11.24 -8.31
CA ALA A 110 1.84 -12.17 -7.75
C ALA A 110 3.27 -11.65 -7.96
N GLY A 111 3.61 -11.18 -9.17
CA GLY A 111 4.94 -10.64 -9.46
C GLY A 111 5.27 -9.36 -8.69
N TYR A 112 4.33 -8.43 -8.55
CA TYR A 112 4.54 -7.23 -7.74
C TYR A 112 4.77 -7.55 -6.26
N ARG A 113 4.07 -8.55 -5.71
CA ARG A 113 4.30 -8.98 -4.31
C ARG A 113 5.64 -9.67 -4.12
N ARG A 114 6.00 -10.59 -5.02
CA ARG A 114 7.30 -11.28 -4.98
C ARG A 114 8.49 -10.36 -5.26
N SER A 115 8.27 -9.17 -5.81
CA SER A 115 9.29 -8.15 -6.06
C SER A 115 9.28 -7.00 -5.05
N GLU A 116 8.55 -7.13 -3.93
CA GLU A 116 8.41 -6.12 -2.87
C GLU A 116 7.87 -4.76 -3.37
N GLN A 117 7.02 -4.82 -4.40
CA GLN A 117 6.26 -3.71 -4.97
C GLN A 117 4.77 -3.85 -4.68
N ASP A 118 4.42 -4.31 -3.47
CA ASP A 118 3.06 -4.57 -3.00
C ASP A 118 2.00 -3.51 -3.35
N PRO A 119 2.28 -2.18 -3.29
CA PRO A 119 1.27 -1.18 -3.65
C PRO A 119 0.70 -1.35 -5.06
N ASN A 120 1.50 -1.84 -6.00
CA ASN A 120 1.08 -2.05 -7.38
C ASN A 120 0.11 -3.24 -7.51
N ALA A 121 0.29 -4.30 -6.71
CA ALA A 121 -0.65 -5.43 -6.71
C ALA A 121 -2.07 -5.01 -6.31
N THR A 122 -2.19 -4.12 -5.32
CA THR A 122 -3.49 -3.55 -4.93
C THR A 122 -4.04 -2.60 -6.01
N ALA A 123 -3.17 -1.88 -6.74
CA ALA A 123 -3.60 -1.01 -7.84
C ALA A 123 -4.14 -1.80 -9.04
N VAL A 124 -3.50 -2.93 -9.38
CA VAL A 124 -3.96 -3.86 -10.42
C VAL A 124 -5.39 -4.31 -10.16
N TYR A 125 -5.74 -4.68 -8.92
CA TYR A 125 -7.10 -5.11 -8.58
C TYR A 125 -8.15 -4.07 -8.96
N ARG A 126 -7.90 -2.78 -8.74
CA ARG A 126 -8.85 -1.71 -9.07
C ARG A 126 -9.16 -1.62 -10.57
N GLN A 127 -8.26 -2.09 -11.43
CA GLN A 127 -8.46 -2.10 -12.88
C GLN A 127 -9.32 -3.27 -13.36
N VAL A 128 -9.44 -4.33 -12.55
CA VAL A 128 -10.09 -5.59 -12.96
C VAL A 128 -11.19 -6.06 -12.03
N HIS A 129 -11.44 -5.38 -10.90
CA HIS A 129 -12.44 -5.82 -9.91
C HIS A 129 -13.85 -5.99 -10.52
N ASP A 130 -14.23 -5.14 -11.48
CA ASP A 130 -15.50 -5.22 -12.20
C ASP A 130 -15.63 -6.44 -13.11
N LEU A 131 -14.53 -7.15 -13.39
CA LEU A 131 -14.54 -8.39 -14.19
C LEU A 131 -14.96 -9.61 -13.37
N VAL A 132 -14.97 -9.51 -12.04
CA VAL A 132 -15.32 -10.61 -11.14
C VAL A 132 -16.79 -10.51 -10.72
N ASP A 133 -17.65 -11.33 -11.33
CA ASP A 133 -19.03 -11.49 -10.90
C ASP A 133 -19.17 -12.70 -9.96
N TYR A 134 -18.90 -12.45 -8.67
CA TYR A 134 -19.03 -13.49 -7.64
C TYR A 134 -20.48 -13.91 -7.35
N SER A 135 -21.48 -13.20 -7.90
CA SER A 135 -22.90 -13.52 -7.69
C SER A 135 -23.43 -14.55 -8.69
N SER A 136 -22.72 -14.74 -9.80
CA SER A 136 -23.03 -15.72 -10.83
C SER A 136 -23.00 -17.16 -10.30
N GLU A 137 -23.66 -18.06 -11.02
CA GLU A 137 -23.69 -19.48 -10.66
C GLU A 137 -22.34 -20.14 -10.95
N LEU A 138 -21.89 -21.01 -10.06
CA LEU A 138 -20.61 -21.73 -10.14
C LEU A 138 -20.28 -22.29 -11.54
N ARG A 139 -21.28 -22.86 -12.24
CA ARG A 139 -21.10 -23.46 -13.57
C ARG A 139 -20.66 -22.48 -14.67
N VAL A 140 -20.95 -21.19 -14.50
CA VAL A 140 -20.63 -20.13 -15.48
C VAL A 140 -19.14 -19.84 -15.53
N HIS A 141 -18.46 -19.95 -14.39
CA HIS A 141 -17.09 -19.47 -14.22
C HIS A 141 -16.19 -20.45 -13.46
N ILE A 142 -16.59 -21.72 -13.33
CA ILE A 142 -15.81 -22.74 -12.61
C ILE A 142 -14.37 -22.86 -13.13
N GLY A 143 -14.17 -22.68 -14.45
CA GLY A 143 -12.85 -22.73 -15.07
C GLY A 143 -11.94 -21.52 -14.76
N THR A 144 -12.51 -20.41 -14.27
CA THR A 144 -11.78 -19.18 -13.92
C THR A 144 -11.85 -18.85 -12.42
N LEU A 145 -12.68 -19.55 -11.65
CA LEU A 145 -12.98 -19.25 -10.26
C LEU A 145 -11.74 -19.14 -9.38
N ALA A 146 -10.75 -20.03 -9.57
CA ALA A 146 -9.51 -19.96 -8.81
C ALA A 146 -8.73 -18.67 -9.09
N VAL A 147 -8.71 -18.22 -10.35
CA VAL A 147 -8.06 -16.97 -10.75
C VAL A 147 -8.82 -15.77 -10.18
N GLU A 148 -10.15 -15.77 -10.29
CA GLU A 148 -11.01 -14.73 -9.70
C GLU A 148 -10.76 -14.59 -8.19
N ALA A 149 -10.79 -15.72 -7.47
CA ALA A 149 -10.52 -15.75 -6.04
C ALA A 149 -9.11 -15.26 -5.71
N GLY A 150 -8.10 -15.69 -6.49
CA GLY A 150 -6.72 -15.23 -6.36
C GLY A 150 -6.56 -13.73 -6.57
N VAL A 151 -7.20 -13.17 -7.60
CA VAL A 151 -7.18 -11.74 -7.92
C VAL A 151 -7.79 -10.91 -6.79
N MET A 152 -8.95 -11.36 -6.28
CA MET A 152 -9.61 -10.71 -5.14
C MET A 152 -8.76 -10.79 -3.86
N PHE A 153 -8.14 -11.94 -3.60
CA PHE A 153 -7.30 -12.15 -2.42
C PHE A 153 -6.06 -11.26 -2.43
N LEU A 154 -5.33 -11.25 -3.55
CA LEU A 154 -4.14 -10.42 -3.71
C LEU A 154 -4.48 -8.93 -3.87
N GLY A 155 -5.75 -8.57 -4.12
CA GLY A 155 -6.23 -7.19 -4.09
C GLY A 155 -6.37 -6.60 -2.69
N PHE A 156 -6.51 -7.43 -1.65
CA PHE A 156 -6.79 -7.03 -0.26
C PHE A 156 -8.05 -6.17 -0.07
N ASP A 157 -9.02 -6.26 -0.97
CA ASP A 157 -10.34 -5.64 -0.78
C ASP A 157 -11.24 -6.52 0.09
N ARG A 158 -11.16 -6.31 1.42
CA ARG A 158 -11.81 -7.16 2.42
C ARG A 158 -13.34 -7.29 2.25
N PRO A 159 -14.12 -6.19 2.16
CA PRO A 159 -15.57 -6.30 2.02
C PRO A 159 -16.00 -7.18 0.83
N TRP A 160 -15.36 -6.98 -0.32
CA TRP A 160 -15.68 -7.70 -1.55
C TRP A 160 -15.23 -9.16 -1.48
N LEU A 161 -13.98 -9.41 -1.09
CA LEU A 161 -13.45 -10.75 -0.93
C LEU A 161 -14.31 -11.58 0.05
N TRP A 162 -14.68 -11.01 1.20
CA TRP A 162 -15.49 -11.71 2.19
C TRP A 162 -16.87 -12.11 1.63
N GLN A 163 -17.51 -11.23 0.87
CA GLN A 163 -18.79 -11.53 0.23
C GLN A 163 -18.66 -12.64 -0.82
N ALA A 164 -17.66 -12.55 -1.69
CA ALA A 164 -17.39 -13.55 -2.72
C ALA A 164 -17.10 -14.93 -2.11
N LEU A 165 -16.17 -15.02 -1.15
CA LEU A 165 -15.86 -16.27 -0.46
C LEU A 165 -17.09 -16.87 0.22
N ARG A 166 -17.95 -16.05 0.84
CA ARG A 166 -19.19 -16.55 1.46
C ARG A 166 -20.15 -17.15 0.43
N VAL A 167 -20.29 -16.52 -0.74
CA VAL A 167 -21.16 -17.00 -1.83
C VAL A 167 -20.60 -18.29 -2.42
N TRP A 168 -19.33 -18.31 -2.83
CA TRP A 168 -18.70 -19.49 -3.45
C TRP A 168 -18.66 -20.68 -2.50
N ARG A 169 -18.28 -20.49 -1.24
CA ARG A 169 -18.33 -21.57 -0.23
C ARG A 169 -19.73 -22.09 0.04
N ARG A 170 -20.78 -21.28 -0.15
CA ARG A 170 -22.17 -21.75 -0.08
C ARG A 170 -22.50 -22.62 -1.30
N GLN A 171 -22.19 -22.15 -2.51
CA GLN A 171 -22.44 -22.88 -3.75
C GLN A 171 -21.69 -24.23 -3.79
N PHE A 172 -20.44 -24.29 -3.33
CA PHE A 172 -19.70 -25.56 -3.22
C PHE A 172 -20.36 -26.53 -2.24
N ARG A 173 -20.82 -26.07 -1.07
CA ARG A 173 -21.58 -26.90 -0.12
C ARG A 173 -22.90 -27.41 -0.70
N GLU A 174 -23.57 -26.62 -1.53
CA GLU A 174 -24.76 -27.07 -2.25
C GLU A 174 -24.40 -28.16 -3.27
N LEU A 175 -23.32 -28.00 -4.03
CA LEU A 175 -22.84 -28.99 -4.99
C LEU A 175 -22.42 -30.30 -4.30
N GLN A 176 -21.71 -30.23 -3.17
CA GLN A 176 -21.37 -31.39 -2.33
C GLN A 176 -22.62 -32.20 -1.94
N ARG A 177 -23.70 -31.53 -1.51
CA ARG A 177 -24.98 -32.18 -1.17
C ARG A 177 -25.62 -32.85 -2.38
N VAL A 178 -25.65 -32.16 -3.53
CA VAL A 178 -26.21 -32.72 -4.77
C VAL A 178 -25.42 -33.96 -5.20
N MET A 179 -24.10 -33.93 -5.09
CA MET A 179 -23.21 -35.05 -5.42
C MET A 179 -23.15 -36.12 -4.32
N ARG A 180 -23.76 -35.90 -3.16
CA ARG A 180 -23.70 -36.77 -1.97
C ARG A 180 -22.27 -37.09 -1.54
N ARG A 181 -21.39 -36.09 -1.51
CA ARG A 181 -20.00 -36.20 -1.04
C ARG A 181 -19.72 -35.17 0.03
N GLU A 182 -18.84 -35.50 0.97
CA GLU A 182 -18.36 -34.55 1.98
C GLU A 182 -17.33 -33.56 1.40
N SER A 183 -16.68 -33.93 0.30
CA SER A 183 -15.69 -33.11 -0.41
C SER A 183 -15.76 -33.35 -1.92
N LEU A 184 -15.44 -32.31 -2.70
CA LEU A 184 -15.31 -32.40 -4.15
C LEU A 184 -13.90 -32.83 -4.59
N ALA A 185 -13.00 -33.14 -3.65
CA ALA A 185 -11.67 -33.68 -3.96
C ALA A 185 -11.76 -34.92 -4.87
N GLY A 186 -10.88 -34.97 -5.86
CA GLY A 186 -10.85 -36.00 -6.89
C GLY A 186 -11.86 -35.80 -8.04
N THR A 187 -12.68 -34.74 -8.00
CA THR A 187 -13.56 -34.35 -9.11
C THR A 187 -12.96 -33.19 -9.91
N MET A 188 -13.63 -32.78 -11.00
CA MET A 188 -13.25 -31.57 -11.75
C MET A 188 -13.42 -30.26 -10.95
N TYR A 189 -14.19 -30.28 -9.85
CA TYR A 189 -14.47 -29.10 -9.02
C TYR A 189 -13.53 -28.97 -7.82
N GLY A 190 -12.87 -30.07 -7.42
CA GLY A 190 -12.05 -30.16 -6.22
C GLY A 190 -10.92 -29.12 -6.17
N PRO A 191 -10.16 -28.87 -7.25
CA PRO A 191 -9.11 -27.86 -7.24
C PRO A 191 -9.62 -26.45 -6.94
N ALA A 192 -10.71 -26.01 -7.61
CA ALA A 192 -11.29 -24.69 -7.40
C ALA A 192 -11.88 -24.53 -5.99
N GLU A 193 -12.56 -25.57 -5.48
CA GLU A 193 -13.05 -25.62 -4.09
C GLU A 193 -11.90 -25.43 -3.08
N ALA A 194 -10.82 -26.21 -3.25
CA ALA A 194 -9.68 -26.17 -2.36
C ALA A 194 -8.96 -24.81 -2.38
N VAL A 195 -8.82 -24.17 -3.55
CA VAL A 195 -8.26 -22.80 -3.64
C VAL A 195 -9.14 -21.78 -2.91
N VAL A 196 -10.46 -21.84 -3.10
CA VAL A 196 -11.39 -20.92 -2.43
C VAL A 196 -11.38 -21.11 -0.91
N GLU A 197 -11.37 -22.35 -0.43
CA GLU A 197 -11.25 -22.62 1.02
C GLU A 197 -9.87 -22.20 1.54
N ALA A 198 -8.79 -22.45 0.81
CA ALA A 198 -7.45 -22.02 1.20
C ALA A 198 -7.36 -20.50 1.35
N ILE A 199 -7.87 -19.74 0.38
CA ILE A 199 -7.93 -18.27 0.43
C ILE A 199 -8.74 -17.80 1.63
N PHE A 200 -9.87 -18.45 1.93
CA PHE A 200 -10.64 -18.14 3.12
C PHE A 200 -9.83 -18.31 4.40
N ARG A 201 -9.06 -19.40 4.51
CA ARG A 201 -8.20 -19.67 5.67
C ARG A 201 -7.03 -18.67 5.77
N LEU A 202 -6.35 -18.40 4.66
CA LEU A 202 -5.29 -17.40 4.63
C LEU A 202 -5.81 -16.00 4.99
N TYR A 203 -7.00 -15.63 4.50
CA TYR A 203 -7.66 -14.39 4.90
C TYR A 203 -7.97 -14.36 6.40
N GLN A 204 -8.47 -15.45 6.99
CA GLN A 204 -8.73 -15.50 8.43
C GLN A 204 -7.45 -15.32 9.24
N PHE A 205 -6.35 -15.98 8.85
CA PHE A 205 -5.06 -15.78 9.48
C PHE A 205 -4.59 -14.31 9.36
N LEU A 206 -4.62 -13.71 8.16
CA LEU A 206 -4.19 -12.32 7.97
C LEU A 206 -5.07 -11.31 8.70
N ALA A 207 -6.37 -11.59 8.84
CA ALA A 207 -7.33 -10.68 9.47
C ALA A 207 -7.39 -10.82 10.99
N PHE A 208 -7.14 -12.02 11.54
CA PHE A 208 -7.38 -12.35 12.94
C PHE A 208 -6.18 -12.98 13.69
N GLY A 209 -5.16 -13.47 12.99
CA GLY A 209 -3.91 -13.98 13.56
C GLY A 209 -3.92 -15.45 13.97
N GLU A 210 -4.92 -16.23 13.55
CA GLU A 210 -5.05 -17.66 13.91
C GLU A 210 -4.12 -18.54 13.06
N GLU A 211 -3.00 -19.01 13.65
CA GLU A 211 -1.97 -19.81 12.95
C GLU A 211 -2.48 -21.12 12.36
N GLU A 212 -3.49 -21.75 12.99
CA GLU A 212 -4.11 -22.98 12.46
C GLU A 212 -4.66 -22.76 11.05
N ASN A 213 -5.25 -21.59 10.78
CA ASN A 213 -5.76 -21.28 9.45
C ASN A 213 -4.64 -21.14 8.41
N LEU A 214 -3.45 -20.67 8.80
CA LEU A 214 -2.30 -20.63 7.89
C LEU A 214 -1.91 -22.06 7.47
N ALA A 215 -1.74 -22.96 8.44
CA ALA A 215 -1.36 -24.35 8.18
C ALA A 215 -2.43 -25.11 7.36
N VAL A 216 -3.72 -24.90 7.65
CA VAL A 216 -4.81 -25.49 6.86
C VAL A 216 -4.81 -24.91 5.43
N GLY A 217 -4.67 -23.59 5.28
CA GLY A 217 -4.63 -22.94 3.98
C GLY A 217 -3.49 -23.46 3.10
N GLN A 218 -2.28 -23.57 3.67
CA GLN A 218 -1.10 -24.10 2.97
C GLN A 218 -1.29 -25.55 2.53
N ARG A 219 -1.78 -26.42 3.42
CA ARG A 219 -2.06 -27.83 3.07
C ARG A 219 -3.06 -27.97 1.92
N LEU A 220 -4.11 -27.16 1.90
CA LEU A 220 -5.09 -27.17 0.81
C LEU A 220 -4.45 -26.74 -0.52
N LEU A 221 -3.57 -25.73 -0.51
CA LEU A 221 -2.84 -25.32 -1.72
C LEU A 221 -1.87 -26.41 -2.18
N GLU A 222 -1.14 -27.05 -1.26
CA GLU A 222 -0.27 -28.19 -1.55
C GLU A 222 -1.05 -29.35 -2.18
N ASP A 223 -2.25 -29.66 -1.69
CA ASP A 223 -3.11 -30.70 -2.26
C ASP A 223 -3.54 -30.38 -3.69
N VAL A 224 -3.73 -29.09 -4.04
CA VAL A 224 -3.99 -28.66 -5.41
C VAL A 224 -2.73 -28.78 -6.27
N VAL A 225 -1.58 -28.32 -5.79
CA VAL A 225 -0.29 -28.38 -6.49
C VAL A 225 0.12 -29.81 -6.81
N HIS A 226 -0.08 -30.74 -5.86
CA HIS A 226 0.21 -32.17 -6.01
C HIS A 226 -0.95 -33.00 -6.57
N GLU A 227 -1.98 -32.33 -7.12
CA GLU A 227 -3.13 -32.96 -7.79
C GLU A 227 -3.96 -33.91 -6.92
N ARG A 228 -3.82 -33.83 -5.59
CA ARG A 228 -4.63 -34.59 -4.62
C ARG A 228 -6.08 -34.07 -4.59
N ALA A 229 -6.27 -32.78 -4.83
CA ALA A 229 -7.59 -32.16 -4.97
C ALA A 229 -8.27 -32.50 -6.33
N GLY A 230 -7.50 -32.87 -7.35
CA GLY A 230 -7.96 -33.19 -8.70
C GLY A 230 -6.94 -32.81 -9.79
N ARG A 231 -7.06 -33.39 -11.00
CA ARG A 231 -6.06 -33.26 -12.09
C ARG A 231 -6.46 -32.31 -13.24
N GLY A 232 -7.70 -31.86 -13.29
CA GLY A 232 -8.28 -31.22 -14.49
C GLY A 232 -8.05 -29.70 -14.60
N ASP A 233 -7.82 -29.01 -13.49
CA ASP A 233 -7.80 -27.54 -13.45
C ASP A 233 -6.37 -26.99 -13.34
N LYS A 234 -5.80 -26.66 -14.50
CA LYS A 234 -4.45 -26.09 -14.59
C LYS A 234 -4.36 -24.69 -13.99
N LEU A 235 -5.44 -23.90 -14.09
CA LEU A 235 -5.47 -22.53 -13.57
C LEU A 235 -5.50 -22.55 -12.03
N ALA A 236 -6.31 -23.43 -11.43
CA ALA A 236 -6.27 -23.65 -9.98
C ALA A 236 -4.89 -24.11 -9.51
N ARG A 237 -4.24 -25.03 -10.21
CA ARG A 237 -2.88 -25.48 -9.87
C ARG A 237 -1.86 -24.35 -9.93
N TRP A 238 -1.94 -23.51 -10.97
CA TRP A 238 -1.07 -22.35 -11.14
C TRP A 238 -1.29 -21.29 -10.06
N VAL A 239 -2.55 -20.95 -9.76
CA VAL A 239 -2.91 -20.04 -8.66
C VAL A 239 -2.42 -20.61 -7.33
N ALA A 240 -2.66 -21.89 -7.07
CA ALA A 240 -2.28 -22.53 -5.82
C ALA A 240 -0.76 -22.51 -5.58
N ALA A 241 0.04 -22.78 -6.61
CA ALA A 241 1.50 -22.69 -6.51
C ALA A 241 1.96 -21.28 -6.11
N HIS A 242 1.45 -20.25 -6.78
CA HIS A 242 1.79 -18.86 -6.45
C HIS A 242 1.33 -18.43 -5.06
N LEU A 243 0.11 -18.82 -4.66
CA LEU A 243 -0.39 -18.51 -3.32
C LEU A 243 0.36 -19.27 -2.23
N LEU A 244 0.82 -20.49 -2.50
CA LEU A 244 1.62 -21.27 -1.56
C LEU A 244 2.96 -20.56 -1.31
N ASP A 245 3.66 -20.17 -2.37
CA ASP A 245 4.91 -19.39 -2.29
C ASP A 245 4.70 -18.09 -1.48
N LEU A 246 3.64 -17.34 -1.79
CA LEU A 246 3.33 -16.08 -1.14
C LEU A 246 2.87 -16.23 0.32
N SER A 247 2.24 -17.35 0.67
CA SER A 247 1.60 -17.52 1.99
C SER A 247 2.57 -17.34 3.15
N ALA A 248 3.79 -17.89 3.03
CA ALA A 248 4.82 -17.78 4.06
C ALA A 248 5.35 -16.35 4.17
N GLU A 249 5.58 -15.67 3.05
CA GLU A 249 6.02 -14.27 3.02
C GLU A 249 4.95 -13.33 3.60
N MET A 250 3.69 -13.57 3.26
CA MET A 250 2.53 -12.83 3.80
C MET A 250 2.41 -13.03 5.31
N ALA A 251 2.63 -14.25 5.81
CA ALA A 251 2.67 -14.52 7.24
C ALA A 251 3.82 -13.79 7.93
N ALA A 252 5.04 -13.90 7.41
CA ALA A 252 6.22 -13.23 7.95
C ALA A 252 6.16 -11.69 7.88
N SER A 253 5.26 -11.14 7.05
CA SER A 253 5.00 -9.70 6.90
C SER A 253 3.71 -9.22 7.56
N SER A 254 2.97 -10.13 8.21
CA SER A 254 1.72 -9.81 8.90
C SER A 254 1.98 -9.01 10.19
N LEU A 255 0.99 -8.22 10.60
CA LEU A 255 1.07 -7.49 11.87
C LEU A 255 1.10 -8.42 13.08
N TYR A 256 0.48 -9.59 12.99
CA TYR A 256 0.48 -10.57 14.07
C TYR A 256 1.86 -11.15 14.35
N THR A 257 2.70 -11.25 13.33
CA THR A 257 4.08 -11.73 13.45
C THR A 257 5.06 -10.60 13.78
N LEU A 258 4.83 -9.38 13.29
CA LEU A 258 5.80 -8.28 13.38
C LEU A 258 5.63 -7.36 14.59
N LEU A 259 4.45 -7.31 15.21
CA LEU A 259 4.27 -6.47 16.40
C LEU A 259 5.08 -7.03 17.58
N PRO A 260 5.75 -6.18 18.38
CA PRO A 260 6.54 -6.64 19.51
C PRO A 260 5.72 -7.43 20.53
N PRO A 261 6.34 -8.40 21.24
CA PRO A 261 5.70 -9.12 22.34
C PRO A 261 5.09 -8.16 23.36
N GLY A 262 3.89 -8.48 23.86
CA GLY A 262 3.14 -7.62 24.78
C GLY A 262 2.25 -6.58 24.09
N THR A 263 2.33 -6.41 22.77
CA THR A 263 1.35 -5.59 22.03
C THR A 263 0.01 -6.31 21.97
N PRO A 264 -1.12 -5.71 22.41
CA PRO A 264 -2.42 -6.38 22.37
C PRO A 264 -2.84 -6.73 20.93
N PRO A 265 -3.42 -7.93 20.67
CA PRO A 265 -3.91 -8.32 19.34
C PRO A 265 -4.99 -7.38 18.77
N ALA A 266 -5.63 -6.58 19.62
CA ALA A 266 -6.56 -5.53 19.20
C ALA A 266 -5.88 -4.48 18.29
N VAL A 267 -4.58 -4.22 18.48
CA VAL A 267 -3.80 -3.33 17.60
C VAL A 267 -3.80 -3.90 16.19
N ALA A 268 -3.29 -5.12 15.98
CA ALA A 268 -3.28 -5.77 14.66
C ALA A 268 -4.70 -5.78 14.04
N ARG A 269 -5.72 -6.20 14.80
CA ARG A 269 -7.13 -6.20 14.36
C ARG A 269 -7.62 -4.82 13.92
N SER A 270 -7.22 -3.74 14.58
CA SER A 270 -7.61 -2.39 14.20
C SER A 270 -7.13 -2.01 12.80
N PHE A 271 -5.97 -2.52 12.37
CA PHE A 271 -5.40 -2.27 11.04
C PHE A 271 -5.94 -3.22 9.98
N THR A 272 -6.20 -4.48 10.30
CA THR A 272 -6.69 -5.48 9.34
C THR A 272 -8.19 -5.32 9.05
N LEU A 273 -8.97 -4.80 10.01
CA LEU A 273 -10.43 -4.68 9.89
C LEU A 273 -10.93 -3.27 9.51
N SER A 274 -10.13 -2.23 9.73
CA SER A 274 -10.46 -0.86 9.31
C SER A 274 -10.13 -0.59 7.83
N GLN A 275 -10.47 0.60 7.34
CA GLN A 275 -10.26 1.01 5.94
C GLN A 275 -9.22 2.13 5.85
N PRO A 276 -8.23 2.04 4.94
CA PRO A 276 -7.89 0.85 4.14
C PRO A 276 -7.29 -0.27 5.01
N PRO A 277 -7.57 -1.55 4.71
CA PRO A 277 -7.03 -2.67 5.46
C PRO A 277 -5.52 -2.81 5.21
N VAL A 278 -4.80 -3.18 6.26
CA VAL A 278 -3.36 -3.47 6.20
C VAL A 278 -3.14 -4.92 6.59
N MET A 279 -3.03 -5.79 5.59
CA MET A 279 -2.81 -7.24 5.79
C MET A 279 -1.33 -7.60 5.94
N THR A 280 -0.46 -6.85 5.24
CA THR A 280 0.99 -7.04 5.23
C THR A 280 1.68 -5.67 5.24
N LEU A 281 2.91 -5.64 5.73
CA LEU A 281 3.73 -4.43 5.83
C LEU A 281 4.80 -4.38 4.74
N TRP A 282 5.10 -3.16 4.27
CA TRP A 282 6.15 -2.91 3.27
C TRP A 282 7.55 -3.05 3.87
N PRO A 283 8.61 -3.25 3.05
CA PRO A 283 9.95 -3.52 3.55
C PRO A 283 10.46 -2.54 4.63
N PRO A 284 10.35 -1.20 4.47
CA PRO A 284 10.78 -0.26 5.52
C PRO A 284 10.01 -0.41 6.83
N GLN A 285 8.71 -0.74 6.75
CA GLN A 285 7.86 -0.93 7.93
C GLN A 285 8.23 -2.23 8.63
N ARG A 286 8.48 -3.32 7.88
CA ARG A 286 8.95 -4.59 8.44
C ARG A 286 10.30 -4.42 9.13
N GLN A 287 11.25 -3.77 8.47
CA GLN A 287 12.58 -3.52 9.02
C GLN A 287 12.52 -2.68 10.29
N LEU A 288 11.71 -1.62 10.31
CA LEU A 288 11.49 -0.80 11.50
C LEU A 288 10.99 -1.61 12.70
N LEU A 289 10.02 -2.51 12.48
CA LEU A 289 9.42 -3.32 13.55
C LEU A 289 10.28 -4.51 13.98
N ARG A 290 11.18 -5.01 13.13
CA ARG A 290 12.11 -6.09 13.48
C ARG A 290 13.31 -5.63 14.29
N ARG A 291 13.47 -4.33 14.51
CA ARG A 291 14.58 -3.80 15.31
C ARG A 291 14.46 -4.31 16.75
N GLU A 292 15.53 -4.93 17.24
CA GLU A 292 15.63 -5.34 18.65
C GLU A 292 15.81 -4.12 19.56
N GLN A 293 16.63 -3.15 19.12
CA GLN A 293 16.88 -1.88 19.82
C GLN A 293 16.34 -0.70 19.01
N GLY A 294 15.73 0.26 19.71
CA GLY A 294 15.18 1.46 19.07
C GLY A 294 13.88 1.24 18.30
N ASN A 295 13.13 0.18 18.61
CA ASN A 295 11.81 -0.04 18.01
C ASN A 295 10.82 1.01 18.54
N PRO A 296 10.24 1.87 17.68
CA PRO A 296 9.38 2.96 18.14
C PRO A 296 8.05 2.48 18.75
N ILE A 297 7.66 1.21 18.56
CA ILE A 297 6.51 0.64 19.27
C ILE A 297 6.88 0.24 20.69
N ALA A 298 8.12 -0.18 20.93
CA ALA A 298 8.57 -0.65 22.23
C ALA A 298 8.47 0.48 23.28
N SER A 299 7.92 0.12 24.43
CA SER A 299 7.69 1.02 25.55
C SER A 299 9.01 1.60 26.10
N SER A 300 10.11 0.86 25.94
CA SER A 300 11.48 1.24 26.30
C SER A 300 12.14 2.26 25.39
N THR A 301 11.52 2.63 24.26
CA THR A 301 12.10 3.58 23.30
C THR A 301 11.50 4.98 23.49
N PRO A 302 12.14 5.89 24.25
CA PRO A 302 11.57 7.20 24.57
C PRO A 302 11.63 8.16 23.38
N ARG A 303 12.60 8.00 22.50
CA ARG A 303 12.90 8.92 21.39
C ARG A 303 13.14 8.15 20.12
N SER A 304 12.57 8.59 19.01
CA SER A 304 12.81 7.98 17.70
C SER A 304 12.78 8.99 16.56
N LEU A 305 13.65 8.82 15.57
CA LEU A 305 13.65 9.53 14.30
C LEU A 305 13.47 8.54 13.16
N ILE A 306 12.33 8.57 12.49
CA ILE A 306 12.03 7.70 11.34
C ILE A 306 12.22 8.54 10.08
N SER A 307 13.31 8.30 9.35
CA SER A 307 13.68 9.03 8.13
C SER A 307 13.64 8.12 6.90
N VAL A 308 12.50 8.13 6.20
CA VAL A 308 12.29 7.35 4.99
C VAL A 308 11.73 8.22 3.86
N PRO A 309 11.98 7.90 2.57
CA PRO A 309 11.45 8.66 1.45
C PRO A 309 9.94 8.87 1.50
N THR A 310 9.47 9.99 0.94
CA THR A 310 8.04 10.19 0.67
C THR A 310 7.53 9.02 -0.17
N SER A 311 6.35 8.48 0.16
CA SER A 311 5.75 7.22 -0.33
C SER A 311 6.19 5.90 0.34
N ALA A 312 7.15 5.91 1.26
CA ALA A 312 7.55 4.69 2.00
C ALA A 312 6.55 4.26 3.11
N GLY A 313 5.44 4.98 3.26
CA GLY A 313 4.39 4.69 4.24
C GLY A 313 4.65 5.24 5.65
N LYS A 314 5.31 6.40 5.77
CA LYS A 314 5.51 7.14 7.05
C LYS A 314 4.20 7.29 7.84
N SER A 315 3.11 7.64 7.17
CA SER A 315 1.81 7.81 7.82
C SER A 315 1.30 6.53 8.46
N LEU A 316 1.55 5.35 7.85
CA LEU A 316 1.18 4.06 8.44
C LEU A 316 2.07 3.73 9.65
N MET A 317 3.37 4.01 9.57
CA MET A 317 4.27 3.86 10.74
C MET A 317 3.80 4.73 11.91
N ALA A 318 3.41 5.98 11.65
CA ALA A 318 2.84 6.88 12.65
C ALA A 318 1.60 6.28 13.31
N GLN A 319 0.66 5.78 12.50
CA GLN A 319 -0.56 5.17 13.01
C GLN A 319 -0.25 3.94 13.88
N LEU A 320 0.70 3.10 13.48
CA LEU A 320 1.12 1.92 14.25
C LEU A 320 1.69 2.33 15.62
N VAL A 321 2.55 3.35 15.66
CA VAL A 321 3.09 3.87 16.92
C VAL A 321 1.98 4.41 17.83
N ILE A 322 1.07 5.22 17.28
CA ILE A 322 -0.05 5.82 18.03
C ILE A 322 -0.98 4.74 18.60
N CYS A 323 -1.47 3.84 17.75
CA CYS A 323 -2.39 2.78 18.14
C CYS A 323 -1.76 1.81 19.14
N SER A 324 -0.50 1.43 18.94
CA SER A 324 0.22 0.57 19.89
C SER A 324 0.44 1.27 21.22
N HIS A 325 0.78 2.55 21.24
CA HIS A 325 0.96 3.32 22.47
C HIS A 325 -0.34 3.36 23.30
N LEU A 326 -1.46 3.72 22.68
CA LEU A 326 -2.78 3.79 23.34
C LEU A 326 -3.31 2.44 23.82
N ALA A 327 -2.89 1.34 23.18
CA ALA A 327 -3.27 0.00 23.60
C ALA A 327 -2.44 -0.52 24.77
N GLN A 328 -1.20 -0.02 24.93
CA GLN A 328 -0.27 -0.47 25.97
C GLN A 328 -0.25 0.44 27.21
N ARG A 329 -0.61 1.72 27.06
CA ARG A 329 -0.51 2.72 28.13
C ARG A 329 -1.76 3.58 28.22
N PRO A 330 -2.16 3.98 29.44
CA PRO A 330 -3.11 5.07 29.61
C PRO A 330 -2.46 6.40 29.20
N GLY A 331 -3.27 7.38 28.83
CA GLY A 331 -2.82 8.72 28.48
C GLY A 331 -3.28 9.18 27.10
N ARG A 332 -2.82 10.37 26.73
CA ARG A 332 -3.16 11.07 25.50
C ARG A 332 -1.97 11.08 24.54
N VAL A 333 -2.28 11.16 23.25
CA VAL A 333 -1.30 11.28 22.17
C VAL A 333 -1.52 12.59 21.43
N VAL A 334 -0.45 13.32 21.14
CA VAL A 334 -0.49 14.51 20.29
C VAL A 334 0.23 14.21 18.97
N TYR A 335 -0.46 14.40 17.85
CA TYR A 335 0.13 14.36 16.52
C TYR A 335 0.28 15.78 15.98
N VAL A 336 1.51 16.15 15.67
CA VAL A 336 1.86 17.44 15.10
C VAL A 336 1.98 17.29 13.59
N SER A 337 1.05 17.88 12.84
CA SER A 337 1.04 17.86 11.38
C SER A 337 1.48 19.21 10.83
N PRO A 338 2.32 19.28 9.78
CA PRO A 338 2.81 20.54 9.22
C PRO A 338 1.72 21.42 8.61
N MET A 339 0.58 20.82 8.23
CA MET A 339 -0.54 21.50 7.59
C MET A 339 -1.86 20.88 8.03
N ARG A 340 -2.91 21.70 8.10
CA ARG A 340 -4.26 21.24 8.46
C ARG A 340 -4.82 20.20 7.50
N SER A 341 -4.52 20.31 6.21
CA SER A 341 -4.94 19.33 5.19
C SER A 341 -4.39 17.93 5.52
N LEU A 342 -3.08 17.82 5.77
CA LEU A 342 -2.43 16.57 6.13
C LEU A 342 -2.92 16.05 7.50
N GLY A 343 -3.20 16.96 8.44
CA GLY A 343 -3.83 16.62 9.72
C GLY A 343 -5.24 16.01 9.54
N ARG A 344 -6.04 16.49 8.58
CA ARG A 344 -7.36 15.91 8.26
C ARG A 344 -7.24 14.53 7.62
N GLU A 345 -6.25 14.31 6.76
CA GLU A 345 -5.95 12.99 6.21
C GLU A 345 -5.59 12.00 7.32
N MET A 346 -4.72 12.39 8.26
CA MET A 346 -4.36 11.57 9.42
C MET A 346 -5.57 11.31 10.33
N ARG A 347 -6.41 12.33 10.61
CA ARG A 347 -7.68 12.17 11.34
C ARG A 347 -8.58 11.12 10.68
N SER A 348 -8.74 11.19 9.36
CA SER A 348 -9.56 10.23 8.61
C SER A 348 -8.99 8.82 8.71
N ALA A 349 -7.67 8.68 8.55
CA ALA A 349 -6.99 7.39 8.63
C ALA A 349 -7.07 6.76 10.04
N LEU A 350 -6.96 7.55 11.11
CA LEU A 350 -7.00 7.03 12.48
C LEU A 350 -8.42 6.71 12.95
N ARG A 351 -9.46 7.39 12.44
CA ARG A 351 -10.84 7.27 12.94
C ARG A 351 -11.34 5.83 13.03
N GLY A 352 -11.15 5.05 11.96
CA GLY A 352 -11.59 3.65 11.92
C GLY A 352 -10.81 2.74 12.88
N ARG A 353 -9.50 3.00 13.02
CA ARG A 353 -8.59 2.24 13.88
C ARG A 353 -8.85 2.51 15.35
N LEU A 354 -8.96 3.78 15.73
CA LEU A 354 -9.22 4.20 17.11
C LEU A 354 -10.58 3.71 17.60
N ARG A 355 -11.62 3.73 16.74
CA ARG A 355 -12.93 3.16 17.09
C ARG A 355 -12.85 1.68 17.46
N LEU A 356 -12.01 0.89 16.78
CA LEU A 356 -11.81 -0.53 17.10
C LEU A 356 -10.97 -0.76 18.36
N LEU A 357 -10.27 0.28 18.83
CA LEU A 357 -9.52 0.29 20.09
C LEU A 357 -10.30 0.97 21.23
N GLU A 358 -11.56 1.35 20.99
CA GLU A 358 -12.39 2.11 21.95
C GLU A 358 -11.75 3.45 22.35
N ARG A 359 -11.00 4.06 21.42
CA ARG A 359 -10.35 5.37 21.54
C ARG A 359 -11.00 6.40 20.64
N SER A 360 -10.78 7.67 20.94
CA SER A 360 -11.43 8.79 20.26
C SER A 360 -10.46 9.91 19.86
N LEU A 361 -10.83 10.63 18.79
CA LEU A 361 -10.13 11.81 18.33
C LEU A 361 -10.72 13.06 18.96
N VAL A 362 -9.86 13.99 19.37
CA VAL A 362 -10.29 15.35 19.70
C VAL A 362 -10.79 16.04 18.43
N ALA A 363 -11.93 16.73 18.55
CA ALA A 363 -12.53 17.53 17.48
C ALA A 363 -11.52 18.50 16.86
N GLU A 364 -11.63 18.78 15.56
CA GLU A 364 -10.76 19.77 14.91
C GLU A 364 -11.06 21.16 15.49
N ARG A 365 -10.00 21.87 15.89
CA ARG A 365 -10.07 23.21 16.47
C ARG A 365 -9.26 24.20 15.61
N PRO A 366 -9.60 25.50 15.64
CA PRO A 366 -8.78 26.55 15.04
C PRO A 366 -7.39 26.62 15.71
N ASP A 367 -6.38 27.15 15.02
CA ASP A 367 -5.01 27.21 15.57
C ASP A 367 -4.90 28.13 16.79
N PHE A 368 -5.79 29.14 16.90
CA PHE A 368 -5.88 30.05 18.03
C PHE A 368 -7.27 29.95 18.66
N PRO A 369 -7.37 29.93 20.01
CA PRO A 369 -8.64 29.80 20.71
C PRO A 369 -9.57 30.97 20.41
N LEU A 370 -10.88 30.70 20.38
CA LEU A 370 -11.91 31.74 20.37
C LEU A 370 -12.06 32.32 21.80
N PRO A 371 -12.41 33.61 21.98
CA PRO A 371 -12.52 34.25 23.30
C PRO A 371 -13.52 33.58 24.26
N SER A 372 -14.47 32.80 23.75
CA SER A 372 -15.48 32.07 24.52
C SER A 372 -14.95 30.72 24.96
N GLY A 373 -14.27 30.70 26.12
CA GLY A 373 -13.57 29.57 26.75
C GLY A 373 -14.40 28.31 27.10
N ARG A 374 -15.05 27.68 26.11
CA ARG A 374 -15.55 26.30 26.21
C ARG A 374 -14.80 25.42 25.22
N GLU A 375 -13.54 25.15 25.52
CA GLU A 375 -12.75 24.12 24.84
C GLU A 375 -12.85 22.76 25.54
N GLN A 376 -14.07 22.34 25.90
CA GLN A 376 -14.29 21.01 26.46
C GLN A 376 -14.68 20.04 25.35
N GLY A 377 -13.71 19.20 24.98
CA GLY A 377 -13.91 18.02 24.16
C GLY A 377 -12.80 17.03 24.49
N GLY A 378 -13.14 15.99 25.27
CA GLY A 378 -12.25 14.91 25.61
C GLY A 378 -11.89 14.05 24.39
N GLY A 379 -10.71 13.46 24.42
CA GLY A 379 -10.24 12.53 23.40
C GLY A 379 -8.85 12.01 23.73
N ASP A 380 -8.53 10.83 23.19
CA ASP A 380 -7.24 10.17 23.42
C ASP A 380 -6.17 10.67 22.45
N VAL A 381 -6.57 11.18 21.27
CA VAL A 381 -5.65 11.67 20.23
C VAL A 381 -6.01 13.08 19.79
N GLU A 382 -5.09 14.03 19.98
CA GLU A 382 -5.19 15.40 19.47
C GLU A 382 -4.29 15.59 18.25
N ILE A 383 -4.82 16.20 17.18
CA ILE A 383 -4.06 16.51 15.96
C ILE A 383 -4.00 18.02 15.80
N VAL A 384 -2.79 18.56 15.84
CA VAL A 384 -2.49 20.00 15.90
C VAL A 384 -1.38 20.40 14.92
N THR A 385 -1.22 21.70 14.67
CA THR A 385 -0.09 22.29 13.96
C THR A 385 1.06 22.60 14.93
N PRO A 386 2.32 22.74 14.46
CA PRO A 386 3.43 23.19 15.30
C PRO A 386 3.13 24.52 15.99
N GLU A 387 2.49 25.46 15.28
CA GLU A 387 2.10 26.77 15.78
C GLU A 387 1.08 26.68 16.92
N ARG A 388 0.04 25.85 16.77
CA ARG A 388 -0.97 25.64 17.81
C ARG A 388 -0.36 24.98 19.05
N LEU A 389 0.43 23.92 18.89
CA LEU A 389 1.05 23.25 20.03
C LEU A 389 2.01 24.18 20.77
N MET A 390 2.81 24.96 20.05
CA MET A 390 3.67 25.97 20.65
C MET A 390 2.87 27.00 21.44
N HIS A 391 1.74 27.47 20.91
CA HIS A 391 0.87 28.41 21.62
C HIS A 391 0.32 27.80 22.92
N MET A 392 -0.12 26.54 22.88
CA MET A 392 -0.63 25.81 24.06
C MET A 392 0.46 25.66 25.14
N ILE A 393 1.64 25.17 24.77
CA ILE A 393 2.77 24.98 25.70
C ILE A 393 3.23 26.31 26.31
N ARG A 394 3.27 27.39 25.52
CA ARG A 394 3.66 28.72 26.02
C ARG A 394 2.62 29.36 26.94
N SER A 395 1.36 28.94 26.82
CA SER A 395 0.27 29.44 27.67
C SER A 395 0.25 28.70 29.00
N ASP A 396 0.32 27.37 28.97
CA ASP A 396 0.41 26.52 30.16
C ASP A 396 1.01 25.15 29.77
N ALA A 397 2.31 24.98 30.03
CA ALA A 397 3.03 23.76 29.66
C ALA A 397 2.59 22.56 30.49
N GLU A 398 2.30 22.77 31.78
CA GLU A 398 1.91 21.71 32.71
C GLU A 398 0.54 21.16 32.34
N ALA A 399 -0.47 22.03 32.16
CA ALA A 399 -1.80 21.61 31.74
C ALA A 399 -1.84 21.02 30.32
N THR A 400 -1.00 21.54 29.40
CA THR A 400 -0.95 21.03 28.02
C THR A 400 -0.37 19.62 27.96
N LEU A 401 0.69 19.35 28.72
CA LEU A 401 1.40 18.07 28.70
C LEU A 401 0.87 17.06 29.72
N ASP A 402 -0.04 17.46 30.61
CA ASP A 402 -0.65 16.57 31.59
C ASP A 402 -1.27 15.33 30.94
N GLY A 403 -0.85 14.15 31.40
CA GLY A 403 -1.29 12.87 30.85
C GLY A 403 -0.93 12.61 29.38
N VAL A 404 -0.09 13.43 28.72
CA VAL A 404 0.40 13.17 27.36
C VAL A 404 1.55 12.16 27.42
N GLY A 405 1.35 10.95 26.90
CA GLY A 405 2.37 9.90 26.91
C GLY A 405 3.22 9.84 25.63
N LEU A 406 2.74 10.41 24.53
CA LEU A 406 3.40 10.37 23.23
C LEU A 406 3.10 11.63 22.41
N ILE A 407 4.15 12.18 21.81
CA ILE A 407 4.08 13.21 20.77
C ILE A 407 4.72 12.66 19.50
N VAL A 408 3.97 12.70 18.40
CA VAL A 408 4.46 12.33 17.06
C VAL A 408 4.52 13.60 16.22
N VAL A 409 5.69 13.93 15.70
CA VAL A 409 5.90 15.10 14.85
C VAL A 409 6.13 14.66 13.42
N ASP A 410 5.24 15.07 12.52
CA ASP A 410 5.33 14.75 11.10
C ASP A 410 6.08 15.83 10.32
N GLU A 411 6.73 15.39 9.24
CA GLU A 411 7.58 16.20 8.38
C GLU A 411 8.64 17.05 9.11
N ALA A 412 9.38 16.41 10.01
CA ALA A 412 10.47 17.04 10.77
C ALA A 412 11.60 17.63 9.89
N HIS A 413 11.69 17.25 8.61
CA HIS A 413 12.58 17.91 7.64
C HIS A 413 12.31 19.42 7.51
N HIS A 414 11.13 19.89 7.92
CA HIS A 414 10.83 21.32 7.96
C HIS A 414 11.71 22.13 8.93
N LEU A 415 12.49 21.49 9.80
CA LEU A 415 13.55 22.14 10.59
C LEU A 415 14.48 22.98 9.71
N ALA A 416 14.72 22.58 8.46
CA ALA A 416 15.57 23.31 7.51
C ALA A 416 14.90 24.55 6.88
N HIS A 417 13.66 24.92 7.24
CA HIS A 417 12.90 25.95 6.52
C HIS A 417 12.58 27.21 7.34
N GLY A 418 13.43 28.23 7.23
CA GLY A 418 13.13 29.62 7.63
C GLY A 418 12.34 29.75 8.94
N ARG A 419 11.25 30.52 8.92
CA ARG A 419 10.42 30.79 10.12
C ARG A 419 9.73 29.54 10.68
N ARG A 420 9.27 28.61 9.84
CA ARG A 420 8.58 27.39 10.29
C ARG A 420 9.55 26.41 10.95
N GLY A 421 10.77 26.32 10.43
CA GLY A 421 11.86 25.55 11.02
C GLY A 421 12.19 26.05 12.42
N PHE A 422 12.33 27.37 12.60
CA PHE A 422 12.56 27.96 13.92
C PHE A 422 11.46 27.63 14.94
N ILE A 423 10.18 27.67 14.52
CA ILE A 423 9.06 27.28 15.37
C ILE A 423 9.17 25.81 15.76
N LEU A 424 9.43 24.93 14.80
CA LEU A 424 9.56 23.51 15.07
C LEU A 424 10.75 23.20 15.99
N GLU A 425 11.90 23.81 15.74
CA GLU A 425 13.10 23.67 16.57
C GLU A 425 12.84 24.12 18.02
N SER A 426 12.24 25.31 18.19
CA SER A 426 11.89 25.83 19.51
C SER A 426 10.89 24.93 20.24
N LEU A 427 9.91 24.38 19.52
CA LEU A 427 8.96 23.41 20.07
C LEU A 427 9.67 22.15 20.56
N LEU A 428 10.54 21.55 19.74
CA LEU A 428 11.28 20.35 20.12
C LEU A 428 12.23 20.60 21.30
N ALA A 429 12.86 21.78 21.37
CA ALA A 429 13.71 22.18 22.49
C ALA A 429 12.92 22.26 23.81
N LEU A 430 11.72 22.85 23.79
CA LEU A 430 10.83 22.90 24.95
C LEU A 430 10.37 21.50 25.39
N LEU A 431 9.99 20.64 24.44
CA LEU A 431 9.59 19.26 24.74
C LEU A 431 10.75 18.44 25.32
N ARG A 432 11.99 18.69 24.87
CA ARG A 432 13.17 18.03 25.43
C ARG A 432 13.50 18.51 26.85
N ALA A 433 13.28 19.78 27.15
CA ALA A 433 13.52 20.37 28.47
C ALA A 433 12.40 20.08 29.49
N SER A 434 11.23 19.62 29.04
CA SER A 434 10.11 19.25 29.90
C SER A 434 10.48 18.10 30.84
N THR A 435 10.02 18.17 32.09
CA THR A 435 10.18 17.12 33.11
C THR A 435 9.17 15.99 32.97
N ASN A 436 8.16 16.15 32.09
CA ASN A 436 7.17 15.12 31.81
C ASN A 436 7.81 13.95 31.04
N ASP A 437 7.49 12.71 31.43
CA ASP A 437 7.94 11.49 30.73
C ASP A 437 7.15 11.29 29.42
N VAL A 438 7.44 12.15 28.45
CA VAL A 438 6.77 12.16 27.14
C VAL A 438 7.66 11.49 26.10
N ARG A 439 7.13 10.45 25.45
CA ARG A 439 7.79 9.84 24.29
C ARG A 439 7.69 10.76 23.07
N LEU A 440 8.77 10.90 22.32
CA LEU A 440 8.82 11.78 21.15
C LEU A 440 9.28 11.01 19.91
N VAL A 441 8.42 10.97 18.89
CA VAL A 441 8.71 10.33 17.61
C VAL A 441 8.67 11.35 16.50
N LEU A 442 9.81 11.53 15.81
CA LEU A 442 9.95 12.41 14.66
C LEU A 442 9.85 11.58 13.38
N LEU A 443 8.96 11.98 12.47
CA LEU A 443 8.83 11.40 11.13
C LEU A 443 9.38 12.41 10.14
N SER A 444 10.21 11.96 9.21
CA SER A 444 10.81 12.84 8.23
C SER A 444 10.98 12.17 6.88
N ALA A 445 10.86 12.95 5.80
CA ALA A 445 11.46 12.58 4.53
C ALA A 445 12.99 12.42 4.72
N ALA A 446 13.66 11.71 3.81
CA ALA A 446 15.11 11.44 3.90
C ALA A 446 15.91 12.71 4.25
N VAL A 447 16.53 12.74 5.44
CA VAL A 447 17.32 13.88 5.94
C VAL A 447 18.81 13.52 5.92
N GLY A 448 19.65 14.45 5.45
CA GLY A 448 21.10 14.30 5.41
C GLY A 448 21.74 14.21 6.79
N ASN A 449 21.45 15.17 7.68
CA ASN A 449 22.03 15.29 9.04
C ASN A 449 21.28 14.47 10.11
N ARG A 450 20.74 13.31 9.75
CA ARG A 450 19.96 12.44 10.65
C ARG A 450 20.72 12.01 11.92
N GLY A 451 22.04 11.81 11.82
CA GLY A 451 22.89 11.47 12.96
C GLY A 451 22.91 12.58 14.01
N ASP A 452 23.12 13.83 13.57
CA ASP A 452 23.15 14.99 14.46
C ASP A 452 21.80 15.21 15.14
N ILE A 453 20.69 15.07 14.38
CA ILE A 453 19.34 15.19 14.93
C ILE A 453 19.09 14.09 15.97
N ALA A 454 19.53 12.86 15.70
CA ALA A 454 19.37 11.73 16.62
C ALA A 454 20.17 11.93 17.93
N SER A 455 21.44 12.32 17.81
CA SER A 455 22.29 12.64 18.97
C SER A 455 21.76 13.84 19.76
N TRP A 456 21.18 14.84 19.10
CA TRP A 456 20.52 15.95 19.80
C TRP A 456 19.24 15.52 20.52
N LEU A 457 18.46 14.61 19.91
CA LEU A 457 17.18 14.14 20.43
C LEU A 457 17.34 13.26 21.69
N ALA A 458 18.38 12.43 21.71
CA ALA A 458 18.73 11.53 22.82
C ALA A 458 20.27 11.38 22.92
N PRO A 459 20.98 12.31 23.57
CA PRO A 459 22.45 12.33 23.63
C PRO A 459 23.04 11.14 24.39
N GLU A 460 22.28 10.55 25.30
CA GLU A 460 22.70 9.39 26.12
C GLU A 460 22.50 8.05 25.41
N GLN A 461 21.95 8.04 24.18
CA GLN A 461 21.69 6.82 23.41
C GLN A 461 22.54 6.78 22.14
N PRO A 462 22.99 5.58 21.72
CA PRO A 462 23.63 5.42 20.42
C PRO A 462 22.71 5.92 19.29
N ALA A 463 23.23 6.77 18.40
CA ALA A 463 22.43 7.38 17.35
C ALA A 463 21.70 6.34 16.47
N ASN A 464 22.33 5.20 16.21
CA ASN A 464 21.76 4.09 15.46
C ASN A 464 20.53 3.47 16.13
N GLU A 465 20.35 3.58 17.45
CA GLU A 465 19.13 3.16 18.17
C GLU A 465 18.03 4.21 18.10
N VAL A 466 18.39 5.48 17.94
CA VAL A 466 17.43 6.59 17.90
C VAL A 466 16.84 6.78 16.51
N TYR A 467 17.64 6.63 15.44
CA TYR A 467 17.14 6.81 14.06
C TYR A 467 16.99 5.50 13.28
N PHE A 468 15.97 5.48 12.41
CA PHE A 468 15.76 4.48 11.38
C PHE A 468 15.74 5.14 10.01
N THR A 469 16.40 4.53 9.02
CA THR A 469 16.37 4.98 7.64
C THR A 469 16.32 3.82 6.67
N ASP A 470 15.70 4.05 5.52
CA ASP A 470 15.58 3.11 4.42
C ASP A 470 15.58 3.89 3.10
N THR A 471 16.04 3.28 2.01
CA THR A 471 16.06 3.88 0.67
C THR A 471 14.93 3.39 -0.24
N TRP A 472 14.14 2.41 0.22
CA TRP A 472 12.99 1.85 -0.49
C TRP A 472 11.97 2.94 -0.82
N ARG A 473 11.41 2.85 -2.03
CA ARG A 473 10.38 3.76 -2.52
C ARG A 473 9.23 2.94 -3.07
N GLY A 474 8.01 3.40 -2.80
CA GLY A 474 6.83 2.89 -3.47
C GLY A 474 6.82 3.25 -4.95
N PRO A 475 5.76 2.87 -5.69
CA PRO A 475 5.65 3.20 -7.11
C PRO A 475 5.71 4.70 -7.38
N ARG A 476 6.26 5.04 -8.55
CA ARG A 476 6.45 6.43 -8.95
C ARG A 476 5.10 7.10 -9.08
N ARG A 477 4.91 8.20 -8.36
CA ARG A 477 3.78 9.09 -8.58
C ARG A 477 4.19 10.10 -9.66
N LEU A 478 3.35 10.23 -10.68
CA LEU A 478 3.44 11.29 -11.67
C LEU A 478 2.42 12.37 -11.30
N HIS A 479 2.85 13.62 -11.29
CA HIS A 479 1.96 14.76 -11.11
C HIS A 479 1.69 15.34 -12.49
N GLY A 480 0.47 15.16 -12.97
CA GLY A 480 -0.03 15.82 -14.18
C GLY A 480 -0.74 17.12 -13.80
N LEU A 481 -0.27 18.24 -14.34
CA LEU A 481 -1.00 19.51 -14.31
C LEU A 481 -1.59 19.75 -15.69
N LEU A 482 -2.92 19.75 -15.75
CA LEU A 482 -3.67 20.05 -16.96
C LEU A 482 -3.98 21.55 -16.99
N TYR A 483 -3.44 22.25 -17.98
CA TYR A 483 -3.71 23.66 -18.23
C TYR A 483 -4.69 23.76 -19.41
N PRO A 484 -5.95 24.17 -19.17
CA PRO A 484 -6.88 24.42 -20.25
C PRO A 484 -6.52 25.73 -20.95
N GLU A 485 -6.38 25.68 -22.27
CA GLU A 485 -6.16 26.82 -23.16
C GLU A 485 -7.36 26.98 -24.08
N LEU A 486 -8.02 28.13 -24.01
CA LEU A 486 -9.15 28.47 -24.87
C LEU A 486 -8.64 28.81 -26.27
N ILE A 487 -9.09 28.06 -27.28
CA ILE A 487 -8.80 28.35 -28.69
C ILE A 487 -9.81 29.40 -29.17
N LYS A 488 -9.58 30.65 -28.78
CA LYS A 488 -10.53 31.77 -28.97
C LYS A 488 -10.85 32.04 -30.44
N ASP A 489 -9.90 31.77 -31.32
CA ASP A 489 -9.96 31.84 -32.77
C ASP A 489 -10.95 30.84 -33.40
N GLN A 490 -11.36 29.81 -32.66
CA GLN A 490 -12.39 28.85 -33.08
C GLN A 490 -13.72 29.02 -32.32
N ALA A 491 -13.92 30.18 -31.67
CA ALA A 491 -15.15 30.46 -30.94
C ALA A 491 -16.36 30.50 -31.90
N LYS A 492 -17.39 29.70 -31.59
CA LYS A 492 -18.69 29.74 -32.27
C LYS A 492 -19.67 30.55 -31.45
N LEU A 493 -20.13 31.67 -32.00
CA LEU A 493 -21.18 32.49 -31.41
C LEU A 493 -22.55 31.87 -31.74
N ASN A 494 -23.31 31.57 -30.70
CA ASN A 494 -24.68 31.09 -30.80
C ASN A 494 -25.63 32.10 -30.17
N GLU A 495 -26.81 32.28 -30.77
CA GLU A 495 -27.87 33.07 -30.15
C GLU A 495 -28.48 32.34 -28.96
N ARG A 496 -28.81 33.08 -27.91
CA ARG A 496 -29.46 32.58 -26.71
C ARG A 496 -30.50 33.59 -26.22
N LEU A 497 -31.61 33.08 -25.73
CA LEU A 497 -32.59 33.89 -25.01
C LEU A 497 -31.99 34.47 -23.70
N PRO A 498 -32.00 35.79 -23.50
CA PRO A 498 -31.44 36.41 -22.31
C PRO A 498 -32.24 36.01 -21.06
N THR A 499 -31.54 35.91 -19.93
CA THR A 499 -32.13 35.58 -18.62
C THR A 499 -31.70 36.61 -17.58
N ALA A 500 -32.41 36.70 -16.45
CA ALA A 500 -32.07 37.66 -15.39
C ALA A 500 -30.63 37.52 -14.85
N LYS A 501 -30.02 36.33 -14.92
CA LYS A 501 -28.61 36.09 -14.52
C LYS A 501 -27.60 36.31 -15.66
N HIS A 502 -28.03 36.25 -16.92
CA HIS A 502 -27.19 36.42 -18.10
C HIS A 502 -27.94 37.22 -19.17
N PRO A 503 -27.81 38.57 -19.16
CA PRO A 503 -28.57 39.45 -20.05
C PRO A 503 -28.07 39.46 -21.51
N SER A 504 -26.93 38.82 -21.79
CA SER A 504 -26.40 38.68 -23.14
C SER A 504 -27.31 37.83 -24.03
N ARG A 505 -27.53 38.28 -25.27
CA ARG A 505 -28.25 37.54 -26.32
C ARG A 505 -27.37 36.53 -27.07
N THR A 506 -26.08 36.50 -26.76
CA THR A 506 -25.09 35.64 -27.43
C THR A 506 -24.30 34.84 -26.41
N VAL A 507 -24.04 33.57 -26.72
CA VAL A 507 -23.12 32.69 -26.00
C VAL A 507 -22.05 32.21 -26.97
N ALA A 508 -20.79 32.33 -26.58
CA ALA A 508 -19.67 31.77 -27.34
C ALA A 508 -19.34 30.37 -26.81
N THR A 509 -19.36 29.37 -27.70
CA THR A 509 -18.77 28.06 -27.44
C THR A 509 -17.34 28.07 -27.96
N VAL A 510 -16.37 27.92 -27.08
CA VAL A 510 -14.94 27.97 -27.43
C VAL A 510 -14.34 26.57 -27.21
N PRO A 511 -13.71 25.95 -28.22
CA PRO A 511 -12.99 24.70 -28.00
C PRO A 511 -11.79 24.95 -27.08
N ILE A 512 -11.51 23.95 -26.24
CA ILE A 512 -10.43 23.98 -25.25
C ILE A 512 -9.36 23.01 -25.72
N ALA A 513 -8.15 23.52 -25.98
CA ALA A 513 -6.94 22.70 -25.96
C ALA A 513 -6.52 22.51 -24.51
N ALA A 514 -5.86 21.39 -24.18
CA ALA A 514 -5.31 21.21 -22.86
C ALA A 514 -3.84 20.84 -22.98
N SER A 515 -2.96 21.61 -22.34
CA SER A 515 -1.55 21.26 -22.21
C SER A 515 -1.35 20.50 -20.90
N LEU A 516 -0.80 19.29 -21.00
CA LEU A 516 -0.57 18.42 -19.85
C LEU A 516 0.92 18.40 -19.52
N ASN A 517 1.27 19.06 -18.42
CA ASN A 517 2.63 19.03 -17.89
C ASN A 517 2.74 17.88 -16.89
N VAL A 518 3.51 16.86 -17.23
CA VAL A 518 3.79 15.72 -16.36
C VAL A 518 5.14 15.93 -15.71
N ARG A 519 5.19 15.90 -14.38
CA ARG A 519 6.44 15.91 -13.63
C ARG A 519 6.51 14.68 -12.73
N PRO A 520 7.65 13.98 -12.68
CA PRO A 520 7.86 12.97 -11.67
C PRO A 520 7.89 13.61 -10.29
N THR A 521 7.43 12.90 -9.26
CA THR A 521 7.64 13.34 -7.87
C THR A 521 9.13 13.30 -7.56
N THR A 522 9.84 14.40 -7.79
CA THR A 522 11.17 14.62 -7.20
C THR A 522 10.96 14.86 -5.72
N THR A 523 11.57 14.03 -4.86
CA THR A 523 11.90 14.47 -3.50
C THR A 523 12.59 15.81 -3.65
N SER A 524 12.06 16.86 -3.02
CA SER A 524 12.62 18.21 -2.97
C SER A 524 14.13 18.14 -3.11
N GLY A 525 14.64 18.58 -4.26
CA GLY A 525 16.07 18.70 -4.48
C GLY A 525 16.60 19.68 -3.45
N ILE A 526 17.21 19.16 -2.40
CA ILE A 526 18.32 19.85 -1.77
C ILE A 526 19.44 19.66 -2.79
N ALA A 527 19.65 20.67 -3.62
CA ALA A 527 20.87 20.77 -4.40
C ALA A 527 22.07 20.78 -3.41
N PRO A 528 23.23 20.22 -3.81
CA PRO A 528 24.40 20.11 -2.94
C PRO A 528 24.88 21.46 -2.40
#